data_AF-A0A2K1KMW3-F1
#
_entry.id   AF-A0A2K1KMW3-F1
#
_cell.length_a   1.000
_cell.length_b   1.000
_cell.length_c   1.000
_cell.angle_alpha   90.00
_cell.angle_beta   90.00
_cell.angle_gamma   90.00
#
_symmetry.space_group_name_H-M   'P 1'
#
loop_
_entity.id
_entity.type
_entity.pdbx_description
1 polymer ?
#
loop_
_entity_poly.entity_id
_entity_poly.type
_entity_poly.pdbx_seq_one_letter_code
_entity_poly.pdbx_strand_id
1 'polypeptide(L)'
;MTEAGFLGCCGSTRFAREMALRAPFSSLDLAVEAARDIWWNKVDVQGWLEAFAAHPRIGDIESLRTKFASERFCSGEQEAALSSANEHTLQELADWNRKYEGKFGHVFLICASGKSSSEILAALKERSTNRPIEELQNAASEQQKITELRLAKLMSSGFNSSGGDTQAVGPLTNVPKAAVLSAPTPSTAPASNLRPPITTHVLDVALGKPGSNIDVSLHFLTENSIAEGDQGSWTLVGNSQTDNDGRSGPLMQPSNYLQPGTYRITFNTGAYLARLHGNSGFYPCANVVFKVRPSQCAEHFHIPLLLAPYSYSTYRGS
;
A
#
# COMPACT_ATOMS: atom_id res chain seq x y z
N MET A 1 -0.50 11.63 17.40
CA MET A 1 -0.99 10.36 16.80
C MET A 1 -0.23 9.22 17.46
N THR A 2 -0.92 8.13 17.80
CA THR A 2 -0.34 6.96 18.49
C THR A 2 -0.55 5.70 17.65
N GLU A 3 0.16 4.61 17.95
CA GLU A 3 -0.06 3.30 17.32
C GLU A 3 -1.54 2.88 17.39
N ALA A 4 -2.20 3.08 18.53
CA ALA A 4 -3.64 2.80 18.68
C ALA A 4 -4.51 3.64 17.74
N GLY A 5 -4.15 4.91 17.50
CA GLY A 5 -4.84 5.75 16.52
C GLY A 5 -4.69 5.22 15.09
N PHE A 6 -3.49 4.77 14.72
CA PHE A 6 -3.25 4.17 13.39
C PHE A 6 -3.92 2.81 13.22
N LEU A 7 -4.01 2.01 14.30
CA LEU A 7 -4.76 0.75 14.30
C LEU A 7 -6.26 0.98 14.07
N GLY A 8 -6.80 2.10 14.57
CA GLY A 8 -8.16 2.53 14.26
C GLY A 8 -8.37 2.90 12.78
N CYS A 9 -7.33 3.37 12.09
CA CYS A 9 -7.38 3.65 10.66
C CYS A 9 -7.30 2.35 9.83
N CYS A 10 -6.39 1.45 10.18
CA CYS A 10 -6.16 0.18 9.50
C CYS A 10 -5.92 -0.93 10.53
N GLY A 11 -6.68 -2.02 10.44
CA GLY A 11 -6.65 -3.09 11.44
C GLY A 11 -5.37 -3.94 11.47
N SER A 12 -4.37 -3.63 10.63
CA SER A 12 -3.08 -4.32 10.68
C SER A 12 -2.20 -3.78 11.78
N THR A 13 -1.75 -4.65 12.68
CA THR A 13 -0.80 -4.32 13.75
C THR A 13 0.56 -3.90 13.19
N ARG A 14 1.02 -4.58 12.12
CA ARG A 14 2.26 -4.21 11.41
C ARG A 14 2.16 -2.81 10.81
N PHE A 15 1.06 -2.49 10.13
CA PHE A 15 0.82 -1.15 9.59
C PHE A 15 0.86 -0.08 10.70
N ALA A 16 0.11 -0.30 11.78
CA ALA A 16 -0.03 0.66 12.86
C ALA A 16 1.32 0.96 13.54
N ARG A 17 2.13 -0.07 13.79
CA ARG A 17 3.47 0.06 14.36
C ARG A 17 4.41 0.83 13.45
N GLU A 18 4.46 0.49 12.16
CA GLU A 18 5.30 1.18 11.18
C GLU A 18 4.91 2.66 11.03
N MET A 19 3.61 2.97 11.06
CA MET A 19 3.13 4.36 11.05
C MET A 19 3.54 5.10 12.32
N ALA A 20 3.46 4.47 13.49
CA ALA A 20 3.86 5.06 14.75
C ALA A 20 5.37 5.36 14.81
N LEU A 21 6.21 4.52 14.19
CA LEU A 21 7.65 4.75 14.10
C LEU A 21 8.03 5.94 13.20
N ARG A 22 7.18 6.29 12.23
CA ARG A 22 7.39 7.44 11.33
C ARG A 22 6.70 8.73 11.80
N ALA A 23 5.82 8.63 12.78
CA ALA A 23 5.19 9.79 13.41
C ALA A 23 6.22 10.57 14.25
N PRO A 24 6.04 11.89 14.44
CA PRO A 24 4.92 12.72 13.98
C PRO A 24 5.02 13.15 12.51
N PHE A 25 3.88 13.31 11.84
CA PHE A 25 3.78 13.85 10.48
C PHE A 25 3.39 15.34 10.54
N SER A 26 4.05 16.18 9.73
CA SER A 26 3.78 17.63 9.67
C SER A 26 2.62 18.00 8.75
N SER A 27 2.15 17.09 7.89
CA SER A 27 0.99 17.29 7.01
C SER A 27 0.25 15.99 6.74
N LEU A 28 -1.01 16.10 6.29
CA LEU A 28 -1.80 14.95 5.85
C LEU A 28 -1.15 14.25 4.66
N ASP A 29 -0.61 15.01 3.70
CA ASP A 29 0.05 14.44 2.51
C ASP A 29 1.22 13.53 2.88
N LEU A 30 2.06 13.94 3.84
CA LEU A 30 3.17 13.11 4.31
C LEU A 30 2.70 11.87 5.08
N ALA A 31 1.63 11.99 5.86
CA ALA A 31 1.03 10.84 6.55
C ALA A 31 0.43 9.83 5.55
N VAL A 32 -0.26 10.31 4.51
CA VAL A 32 -0.82 9.49 3.44
C VAL A 32 0.28 8.85 2.61
N GLU A 33 1.35 9.58 2.27
CA GLU A 33 2.50 9.04 1.56
C GLU A 33 3.19 7.92 2.37
N ALA A 34 3.43 8.16 3.66
CA ALA A 34 3.98 7.15 4.56
C ALA A 34 3.05 5.93 4.67
N ALA A 35 1.73 6.15 4.78
CA ALA A 35 0.76 5.07 4.85
C ALA A 35 0.75 4.21 3.57
N ARG A 36 0.81 4.82 2.39
CA ARG A 36 0.89 4.10 1.11
C ARG A 36 2.17 3.27 1.02
N ASP A 37 3.31 3.87 1.35
CA ASP A 37 4.59 3.16 1.37
C ASP A 37 4.56 2.00 2.36
N ILE A 38 4.09 2.21 3.59
CA ILE A 38 4.01 1.13 4.57
C ILE A 38 3.07 0.02 4.10
N TRP A 39 1.87 0.38 3.63
CA TRP A 39 0.85 -0.59 3.22
C TRP A 39 1.33 -1.50 2.08
N TRP A 40 1.98 -0.93 1.07
CA TRP A 40 2.43 -1.69 -0.10
C TRP A 40 3.85 -2.21 0.00
N ASN A 41 4.71 -1.58 0.81
CA ASN A 41 6.14 -1.86 0.90
C ASN A 41 6.61 -2.44 2.24
N LYS A 42 5.76 -2.48 3.27
CA LYS A 42 6.13 -2.99 4.60
C LYS A 42 5.12 -3.94 5.21
N VAL A 43 3.86 -3.94 4.77
CA VAL A 43 2.85 -4.90 5.23
C VAL A 43 2.84 -6.10 4.29
N ASP A 44 2.84 -7.30 4.87
CA ASP A 44 2.78 -8.57 4.15
C ASP A 44 1.32 -9.03 3.99
N VAL A 45 1.12 -10.17 3.32
CA VAL A 45 -0.21 -10.75 3.09
C VAL A 45 -0.93 -11.05 4.42
N GLN A 46 -0.21 -11.42 5.47
CA GLN A 46 -0.82 -11.69 6.78
C GLN A 46 -1.35 -10.39 7.41
N GLY A 47 -0.58 -9.31 7.34
CA GLY A 47 -1.02 -7.99 7.77
C GLY A 47 -2.20 -7.47 6.94
N TRP A 48 -2.26 -7.79 5.64
CA TRP A 48 -3.44 -7.48 4.84
C TRP A 48 -4.68 -8.23 5.33
N LEU A 49 -4.59 -9.54 5.52
CA LEU A 49 -5.69 -10.36 6.01
C LEU A 49 -6.15 -9.96 7.42
N GLU A 50 -5.22 -9.59 8.30
CA GLU A 50 -5.50 -9.02 9.62
C GLU A 50 -6.33 -7.72 9.49
N ALA A 51 -5.91 -6.79 8.64
CA ALA A 51 -6.66 -5.56 8.38
C ALA A 51 -8.06 -5.84 7.82
N PHE A 52 -8.19 -6.81 6.92
CA PHE A 52 -9.48 -7.20 6.33
C PHE A 52 -10.43 -7.76 7.40
N ALA A 53 -9.93 -8.63 8.27
CA ALA A 53 -10.71 -9.25 9.34
C ALA A 53 -11.22 -8.25 10.38
N ALA A 54 -10.58 -7.09 10.51
CA ALA A 54 -11.02 -6.01 11.40
C ALA A 54 -12.27 -5.27 10.89
N HIS A 55 -12.72 -5.52 9.66
CA HIS A 55 -13.96 -4.93 9.14
C HIS A 55 -15.19 -5.74 9.54
N PRO A 56 -16.30 -5.06 9.89
CA PRO A 56 -17.58 -5.72 10.09
C PRO A 56 -18.01 -6.47 8.82
N ARG A 57 -18.53 -7.68 8.97
CA ARG A 57 -19.06 -8.48 7.86
C ARG A 57 -20.26 -7.77 7.23
N ILE A 58 -20.27 -7.68 5.90
CA ILE A 58 -21.42 -7.22 5.14
C ILE A 58 -22.36 -8.43 4.98
N GLY A 59 -23.29 -8.64 5.92
CA GLY A 59 -24.19 -9.81 5.87
C GLY A 59 -25.06 -10.03 7.10
N ASP A 60 -24.77 -9.37 8.21
CA ASP A 60 -25.75 -9.22 9.29
C ASP A 60 -26.66 -8.05 8.93
N ILE A 61 -27.89 -8.34 8.50
CA ILE A 61 -28.90 -7.36 8.10
C ILE A 61 -29.17 -6.37 9.24
N GLU A 62 -29.06 -6.82 10.50
CA GLU A 62 -29.28 -5.99 11.68
C GLU A 62 -28.04 -5.13 12.01
N SER A 63 -26.82 -5.63 11.77
CA SER A 63 -25.60 -4.81 11.82
C SER A 63 -25.52 -3.83 10.65
N LEU A 64 -25.99 -4.17 9.45
CA LEU A 64 -26.12 -3.25 8.33
C LEU A 64 -27.14 -2.17 8.68
N ARG A 65 -28.36 -2.56 9.08
CA ARG A 65 -29.42 -1.62 9.48
C ARG A 65 -28.98 -0.74 10.66
N THR A 66 -28.31 -1.30 11.67
CA THR A 66 -27.78 -0.55 12.83
C THR A 66 -26.62 0.35 12.44
N LYS A 67 -25.61 -0.11 11.69
CA LYS A 67 -24.47 0.72 11.26
C LYS A 67 -24.92 1.88 10.36
N PHE A 68 -25.98 1.66 9.57
CA PHE A 68 -26.60 2.69 8.75
C PHE A 68 -27.65 3.55 9.51
N ALA A 69 -28.08 3.15 10.72
CA ALA A 69 -29.03 3.91 11.56
C ALA A 69 -28.40 4.59 12.80
N SER A 70 -27.30 4.05 13.35
CA SER A 70 -26.67 4.48 14.60
C SER A 70 -25.42 5.35 14.37
N GLU A 71 -24.91 5.47 13.14
CA GLU A 71 -23.85 6.43 12.79
C GLU A 71 -24.40 7.85 12.57
N ARG A 72 -25.16 8.35 13.55
CA ARG A 72 -25.42 9.80 13.77
C ARG A 72 -24.15 10.58 14.15
N PHE A 73 -22.97 9.95 14.03
CA PHE A 73 -21.65 10.50 14.37
C PHE A 73 -20.74 10.75 13.14
N CYS A 74 -21.23 10.47 11.92
CA CYS A 74 -20.56 10.87 10.67
C CYS A 74 -21.51 11.71 9.81
N SER A 75 -21.72 12.95 10.22
CA SER A 75 -22.52 13.94 9.46
C SER A 75 -21.91 14.14 8.06
N GLY A 76 -22.69 13.82 7.02
CA GLY A 76 -22.53 14.40 5.68
C GLY A 76 -22.32 13.46 4.48
N GLU A 77 -21.89 12.20 4.65
CA GLU A 77 -21.33 11.43 3.50
C GLU A 77 -22.11 10.17 3.08
N GLN A 78 -23.11 9.70 3.85
CA GLN A 78 -23.79 8.41 3.56
C GLN A 78 -25.33 8.47 3.53
N GLU A 79 -25.95 9.64 3.64
CA GLU A 79 -27.43 9.77 3.68
C GLU A 79 -28.13 9.47 2.34
N ALA A 80 -27.45 9.65 1.19
CA ALA A 80 -28.09 9.50 -0.12
C ALA A 80 -28.19 8.03 -0.62
N ALA A 81 -27.26 7.16 -0.21
CA ALA A 81 -27.09 5.81 -0.78
C ALA A 81 -28.02 4.74 -0.21
N LEU A 82 -28.53 4.92 1.01
CA LEU A 82 -29.29 3.91 1.76
C LEU A 82 -30.75 4.27 1.97
N SER A 83 -31.14 5.52 1.74
CA SER A 83 -32.55 5.92 1.66
C SER A 83 -33.26 5.31 0.44
N SER A 84 -32.51 4.74 -0.52
CA SER A 84 -33.01 4.16 -1.77
C SER A 84 -32.82 2.64 -1.91
N ALA A 85 -32.19 1.96 -0.94
CA ALA A 85 -31.93 0.53 -1.03
C ALA A 85 -33.21 -0.27 -0.71
N ASN A 86 -33.73 -1.00 -1.70
CA ASN A 86 -34.85 -1.92 -1.49
C ASN A 86 -34.38 -3.19 -0.75
N GLU A 87 -35.27 -3.81 0.05
CA GLU A 87 -34.98 -5.01 0.87
C GLU A 87 -34.37 -6.15 0.02
N HIS A 88 -34.75 -6.23 -1.27
CA HIS A 88 -34.19 -7.15 -2.24
C HIS A 88 -32.68 -6.98 -2.45
N THR A 89 -32.20 -5.74 -2.60
CA THR A 89 -30.75 -5.45 -2.79
C THR A 89 -29.95 -5.86 -1.55
N LEU A 90 -30.50 -5.65 -0.35
CA LEU A 90 -29.85 -6.04 0.89
C LEU A 90 -29.73 -7.57 1.02
N GLN A 91 -30.78 -8.30 0.64
CA GLN A 91 -30.76 -9.76 0.62
C GLN A 91 -29.73 -10.29 -0.39
N GLU A 92 -29.69 -9.72 -1.60
CA GLU A 92 -28.68 -10.10 -2.60
C GLU A 92 -27.25 -9.81 -2.13
N LEU A 93 -27.03 -8.66 -1.49
CA LEU A 93 -25.73 -8.33 -0.89
C LEU A 93 -25.31 -9.39 0.13
N ALA A 94 -26.20 -9.81 1.04
CA ALA A 94 -25.88 -10.85 2.03
C ALA A 94 -25.54 -12.19 1.36
N ASP A 95 -26.28 -12.60 0.34
CA ASP A 95 -26.03 -13.85 -0.38
C ASP A 95 -24.71 -13.85 -1.14
N TRP A 96 -24.40 -12.75 -1.82
CA TRP A 96 -23.14 -12.62 -2.55
C TRP A 96 -21.93 -12.49 -1.63
N ASN A 97 -22.06 -11.84 -0.47
CA ASN A 97 -20.97 -11.78 0.51
C ASN A 97 -20.62 -13.17 1.05
N ARG A 98 -21.64 -14.02 1.33
CA ARG A 98 -21.39 -15.41 1.72
C ARG A 98 -20.64 -16.19 0.64
N LYS A 99 -21.01 -16.01 -0.63
CA LYS A 99 -20.31 -16.64 -1.77
C LYS A 99 -18.88 -16.13 -1.92
N TYR A 100 -18.69 -14.83 -1.78
CA TYR A 100 -17.39 -14.18 -1.84
C TYR A 100 -16.45 -14.69 -0.75
N GLU A 101 -16.89 -14.66 0.51
CA GLU A 101 -16.11 -15.15 1.65
C GLU A 101 -15.77 -16.65 1.49
N GLY A 102 -16.73 -17.45 1.04
CA GLY A 102 -16.51 -18.88 0.79
C GLY A 102 -15.47 -19.15 -0.31
N LYS A 103 -15.35 -18.28 -1.32
CA LYS A 103 -14.39 -18.41 -2.41
C LYS A 103 -13.00 -17.88 -2.05
N PHE A 104 -12.93 -16.71 -1.41
CA PHE A 104 -11.68 -15.97 -1.23
C PHE A 104 -11.10 -16.09 0.19
N GLY A 105 -11.87 -16.56 1.16
CA GLY A 105 -11.40 -16.76 2.53
C GLY A 105 -11.26 -15.47 3.36
N HIS A 106 -11.72 -14.33 2.84
CA HIS A 106 -11.77 -13.06 3.54
C HIS A 106 -13.04 -12.28 3.19
N VAL A 107 -13.41 -11.31 4.05
CA VAL A 107 -14.56 -10.43 3.83
C VAL A 107 -14.42 -9.62 2.54
N PHE A 108 -15.53 -9.21 1.94
CA PHE A 108 -15.52 -8.27 0.83
C PHE A 108 -15.17 -6.87 1.33
N LEU A 109 -14.12 -6.27 0.77
CA LEU A 109 -13.75 -4.88 1.03
C LEU A 109 -14.05 -4.00 -0.18
N ILE A 110 -14.71 -2.88 0.09
CA ILE A 110 -14.87 -1.76 -0.84
C ILE A 110 -14.91 -0.46 -0.05
N CYS A 111 -14.22 0.56 -0.54
CA CYS A 111 -14.38 1.93 -0.07
C CYS A 111 -15.75 2.43 -0.51
N ALA A 112 -16.73 2.35 0.40
CA ALA A 112 -18.13 2.69 0.13
C ALA A 112 -18.41 4.20 -0.02
N SER A 113 -17.44 5.06 0.29
CA SER A 113 -17.60 6.52 0.12
C SER A 113 -18.05 6.86 -1.31
N GLY A 114 -19.17 7.58 -1.41
CA GLY A 114 -19.79 7.99 -2.67
C GLY A 114 -20.46 6.88 -3.49
N LYS A 115 -20.66 5.66 -2.96
CA LYS A 115 -21.30 4.54 -3.69
C LYS A 115 -22.68 4.20 -3.15
N SER A 116 -23.60 3.90 -4.05
CA SER A 116 -24.90 3.32 -3.74
C SER A 116 -24.83 1.82 -3.43
N SER A 117 -25.88 1.29 -2.80
CA SER A 117 -25.99 -0.15 -2.52
C SER A 117 -26.00 -1.02 -3.77
N SER A 118 -26.59 -0.54 -4.87
CA SER A 118 -26.59 -1.23 -6.17
C SER A 118 -25.22 -1.24 -6.84
N GLU A 119 -24.46 -0.15 -6.75
CA GLU A 119 -23.06 -0.10 -7.22
C GLU A 119 -22.16 -1.04 -6.42
N ILE A 120 -22.34 -1.11 -5.10
CA ILE A 120 -21.62 -2.05 -4.24
C ILE A 120 -21.96 -3.50 -4.61
N LEU A 121 -23.25 -3.81 -4.83
CA LEU A 121 -23.69 -5.13 -5.25
C LEU A 121 -23.12 -5.50 -6.63
N ALA A 122 -23.10 -4.56 -7.57
CA ALA A 122 -22.52 -4.76 -8.89
C ALA A 122 -21.02 -5.07 -8.80
N ALA A 123 -20.26 -4.27 -8.03
CA ALA A 123 -18.84 -4.50 -7.80
C ALA A 123 -18.56 -5.85 -7.12
N LEU A 124 -19.40 -6.25 -6.15
CA LEU A 124 -19.31 -7.55 -5.48
C LEU A 124 -19.53 -8.70 -6.47
N LYS A 125 -20.57 -8.61 -7.32
CA LYS A 125 -20.88 -9.61 -8.35
C LYS A 125 -19.75 -9.74 -9.37
N GLU A 126 -19.24 -8.61 -9.86
CA GLU A 126 -18.12 -8.56 -10.82
C GLU A 126 -16.87 -9.21 -10.22
N ARG A 127 -16.45 -8.75 -9.04
CA ARG A 127 -15.25 -9.23 -8.36
C ARG A 127 -15.34 -10.67 -7.88
N SER A 128 -16.55 -11.20 -7.70
CA SER A 128 -16.76 -12.62 -7.40
C SER A 128 -16.26 -13.56 -8.51
N THR A 129 -16.06 -13.06 -9.73
CA THR A 129 -15.49 -13.83 -10.85
C THR A 129 -13.97 -13.87 -10.87
N ASN A 130 -13.29 -12.95 -10.17
CA ASN A 130 -11.84 -12.81 -10.18
C ASN A 130 -11.11 -14.06 -9.66
N ARG A 131 -9.83 -14.18 -10.05
CA ARG A 131 -8.92 -15.16 -9.44
C ARG A 131 -8.57 -14.70 -8.02
N PRO A 132 -8.38 -15.62 -7.05
CA PRO A 132 -8.12 -15.24 -5.66
C PRO A 132 -6.95 -14.27 -5.46
N ILE A 133 -5.91 -14.39 -6.28
CA ILE A 133 -4.73 -13.52 -6.18
C ILE A 133 -5.00 -12.08 -6.65
N GLU A 134 -5.79 -11.91 -7.71
CA GLU A 134 -6.21 -10.60 -8.21
C GLU A 134 -7.15 -9.95 -7.19
N GLU A 135 -8.01 -10.76 -6.58
CA GLU A 135 -8.99 -10.26 -5.61
C GLU A 135 -8.38 -9.86 -4.28
N LEU A 136 -7.35 -10.56 -3.82
CA LEU A 136 -6.56 -10.17 -2.66
C LEU A 136 -5.95 -8.77 -2.84
N GLN A 137 -5.45 -8.46 -4.04
CA GLN A 137 -4.88 -7.15 -4.38
C GLN A 137 -5.95 -6.07 -4.51
N ASN A 138 -7.11 -6.40 -5.08
CA ASN A 138 -8.26 -5.48 -5.10
C ASN A 138 -8.69 -5.12 -3.67
N ALA A 139 -8.83 -6.11 -2.79
CA ALA A 139 -9.17 -5.89 -1.39
C ALA A 139 -8.10 -5.02 -0.67
N ALA A 140 -6.81 -5.26 -0.94
CA ALA A 140 -5.73 -4.43 -0.40
C ALA A 140 -5.80 -2.98 -0.90
N SER A 141 -6.15 -2.78 -2.16
CA SER A 141 -6.32 -1.44 -2.75
C SER A 141 -7.52 -0.70 -2.15
N GLU A 142 -8.63 -1.39 -1.92
CA GLU A 142 -9.80 -0.82 -1.24
C GLU A 142 -9.50 -0.49 0.23
N GLN A 143 -8.74 -1.35 0.94
CA GLN A 143 -8.27 -1.07 2.29
C GLN A 143 -7.42 0.20 2.38
N GLN A 144 -6.51 0.41 1.43
CA GLN A 144 -5.70 1.64 1.37
C GLN A 144 -6.59 2.88 1.25
N LYS A 145 -7.57 2.88 0.34
CA LYS A 145 -8.53 4.00 0.17
C LYS A 145 -9.27 4.31 1.47
N ILE A 146 -9.74 3.27 2.18
CA ILE A 146 -10.39 3.42 3.48
C ILE A 146 -9.43 4.02 4.53
N THR A 147 -8.17 3.56 4.52
CA THR A 147 -7.13 4.03 5.45
C THR A 147 -6.85 5.51 5.25
N GLU A 148 -6.73 5.98 4.00
CA GLU A 148 -6.50 7.39 3.67
C GLU A 148 -7.63 8.29 4.16
N LEU A 149 -8.89 7.89 3.95
CA LEU A 149 -10.06 8.62 4.45
C LEU A 149 -10.06 8.70 5.99
N ARG A 150 -9.70 7.60 6.66
CA ARG A 150 -9.63 7.56 8.13
C ARG A 150 -8.46 8.37 8.67
N LEU A 151 -7.31 8.38 8.00
CA LEU A 151 -6.16 9.21 8.37
C LEU A 151 -6.49 10.70 8.25
N ALA A 152 -7.18 11.11 7.17
CA ALA A 152 -7.66 12.48 7.02
C ALA A 152 -8.52 12.90 8.22
N LYS A 153 -9.49 12.06 8.61
CA LYS A 153 -10.35 12.31 9.78
C LYS A 153 -9.53 12.37 11.09
N LEU A 154 -8.64 11.40 11.31
CA LEU A 154 -7.80 11.36 12.51
C LEU A 154 -6.94 12.62 12.67
N MET A 155 -6.35 13.11 11.58
CA MET A 155 -5.51 14.30 11.60
C MET A 155 -6.31 15.59 11.76
N SER A 156 -7.49 15.69 11.14
CA SER A 156 -8.40 16.82 11.36
C SER A 156 -8.91 16.89 12.80
N SER A 157 -9.19 15.75 13.45
CA SER A 157 -9.58 15.73 14.86
C SER A 157 -8.43 16.07 15.82
N GLY A 158 -7.18 15.80 15.44
CA GLY A 158 -5.99 16.13 16.23
C GLY A 158 -5.61 17.63 16.25
N PHE A 159 -6.12 18.43 15.31
CA PHE A 159 -5.89 19.88 15.27
C PHE A 159 -6.89 20.68 16.14
N ASN A 160 -8.06 20.11 16.47
CA ASN A 160 -9.08 20.80 17.26
C ASN A 160 -8.87 20.69 18.79
N SER A 161 -7.74 20.13 19.25
CA SER A 161 -7.42 19.99 20.68
C SER A 161 -6.41 21.03 21.21
N SER A 162 -5.98 21.99 20.39
CA SER A 162 -5.09 23.09 20.83
C SER A 162 -5.76 24.44 20.66
N GLY A 163 -6.73 24.75 21.52
CA GLY A 163 -7.37 26.05 21.61
C GLY A 163 -7.73 26.38 23.06
N GLY A 164 -6.99 27.32 23.66
CA GLY A 164 -7.35 27.98 24.92
C GLY A 164 -6.38 27.71 26.07
N ASP A 165 -5.33 28.52 26.16
CA ASP A 165 -5.11 29.34 27.36
C ASP A 165 -4.03 30.40 27.09
N THR A 166 -4.50 31.59 26.75
CA THR A 166 -3.77 32.84 26.84
C THR A 166 -3.83 33.36 28.28
N GLN A 167 -2.68 33.45 28.95
CA GLN A 167 -2.44 34.51 29.94
C GLN A 167 -1.00 35.04 29.84
N ALA A 168 -0.92 36.34 29.62
CA ALA A 168 0.23 37.22 29.83
C ALA A 168 0.03 37.90 31.22
N VAL A 169 0.97 38.47 32.00
CA VAL A 169 2.33 39.01 31.88
C VAL A 169 2.91 39.09 33.32
N GLY A 170 4.24 39.05 33.52
CA GLY A 170 4.87 39.73 34.67
C GLY A 170 6.35 39.36 34.92
N PRO A 171 7.29 40.29 35.22
CA PRO A 171 8.67 40.20 34.73
C PRO A 171 9.80 40.14 35.79
N LEU A 172 11.03 39.82 35.31
CA LEU A 172 12.39 40.06 35.90
C LEU A 172 12.70 39.23 37.18
N THR A 173 13.88 38.65 37.46
CA THR A 173 15.29 38.81 37.06
C THR A 173 16.10 37.60 37.57
N ASN A 174 17.28 37.36 36.96
CA ASN A 174 18.54 36.82 37.51
C ASN A 174 19.16 35.61 36.76
N VAL A 175 20.35 35.89 36.22
CA VAL A 175 21.46 35.01 35.81
C VAL A 175 22.64 35.47 36.67
N PRO A 176 23.58 34.65 37.22
CA PRO A 176 24.46 33.73 36.48
C PRO A 176 24.72 32.37 37.20
N LYS A 177 25.39 31.34 36.64
CA LYS A 177 26.74 31.32 36.05
C LYS A 177 27.07 29.95 35.41
N ALA A 178 27.72 30.04 34.24
CA ALA A 178 28.61 29.13 33.50
C ALA A 178 28.85 27.67 33.94
N ALA A 179 28.75 26.75 32.95
CA ALA A 179 29.64 25.58 32.83
C ALA A 179 29.73 25.06 31.36
N VAL A 180 30.93 25.22 30.80
CA VAL A 180 31.66 24.32 29.87
C VAL A 180 31.17 24.13 28.42
N LEU A 181 31.97 24.70 27.52
CA LEU A 181 32.02 24.48 26.07
C LEU A 181 32.37 23.03 25.72
N SER A 182 31.54 22.39 24.89
CA SER A 182 31.87 21.16 24.16
C SER A 182 31.59 21.38 22.67
N ALA A 183 32.56 21.06 21.83
CA ALA A 183 32.56 21.29 20.38
C ALA A 183 31.43 20.51 19.64
N PRO A 184 30.98 20.98 18.46
CA PRO A 184 29.88 20.37 17.74
C PRO A 184 30.33 19.07 17.05
N THR A 185 29.70 17.96 17.41
CA THR A 185 29.65 16.74 16.60
C THR A 185 28.97 17.05 15.26
N PRO A 186 29.42 16.45 14.13
CA PRO A 186 28.81 16.69 12.83
C PRO A 186 27.34 16.26 12.86
N SER A 187 26.47 17.22 12.60
CA SER A 187 25.04 17.04 12.42
C SER A 187 24.81 16.07 11.26
N THR A 188 24.30 14.88 11.57
CA THR A 188 23.74 13.96 10.58
C THR A 188 22.58 14.70 9.91
N ALA A 189 22.73 15.03 8.63
CA ALA A 189 21.65 15.58 7.82
C ALA A 189 20.39 14.70 7.96
N PRO A 190 19.18 15.31 8.00
CA PRO A 190 17.95 14.53 8.04
C PRO A 190 17.90 13.61 6.82
N ALA A 191 17.57 12.33 7.04
CA ALA A 191 17.33 11.38 5.97
C ALA A 191 16.29 11.98 5.01
N SER A 192 16.64 12.04 3.73
CA SER A 192 15.76 12.56 2.70
C SER A 192 14.47 11.75 2.66
N ASN A 193 13.31 12.42 2.75
CA ASN A 193 11.96 11.85 2.58
C ASN A 193 11.68 11.39 1.13
N LEU A 194 12.72 11.05 0.37
CA LEU A 194 12.59 10.65 -1.02
C LEU A 194 12.33 9.15 -1.06
N ARG A 195 11.24 8.74 -1.73
CA ARG A 195 10.95 7.33 -2.01
C ARG A 195 11.60 6.90 -3.33
N PRO A 196 12.01 5.63 -3.48
CA PRO A 196 12.36 5.10 -4.79
C PRO A 196 11.12 5.14 -5.71
N PRO A 197 11.20 5.75 -6.90
CA PRO A 197 10.03 5.88 -7.77
C PRO A 197 9.62 4.56 -8.45
N ILE A 198 10.50 3.55 -8.44
CA ILE A 198 10.19 2.17 -8.85
C ILE A 198 10.47 1.24 -7.68
N THR A 199 9.48 0.41 -7.34
CA THR A 199 9.59 -0.67 -6.34
C THR A 199 9.13 -1.99 -6.92
N THR A 200 9.59 -3.11 -6.34
CA THR A 200 9.12 -4.44 -6.70
C THR A 200 9.09 -5.37 -5.49
N HIS A 201 8.33 -6.45 -5.64
CA HIS A 201 8.16 -7.52 -4.69
C HIS A 201 7.98 -8.83 -5.47
N VAL A 202 8.58 -9.92 -5.00
CA VAL A 202 8.44 -11.25 -5.58
C VAL A 202 7.67 -12.15 -4.61
N LEU A 203 6.57 -12.73 -5.09
CA LEU A 203 5.83 -13.75 -4.36
C LEU A 203 5.94 -15.09 -5.10
N ASP A 204 6.44 -16.11 -4.40
CA ASP A 204 6.37 -17.49 -4.86
C ASP A 204 4.98 -18.05 -4.58
N VAL A 205 4.14 -18.07 -5.61
CA VAL A 205 2.75 -18.49 -5.49
C VAL A 205 2.60 -20.00 -5.39
N ALA A 206 3.62 -20.78 -5.77
CA ALA A 206 3.61 -22.23 -5.65
C ALA A 206 3.87 -22.67 -4.20
N LEU A 207 4.72 -21.94 -3.47
CA LEU A 207 4.96 -22.18 -2.04
C LEU A 207 4.10 -21.31 -1.11
N GLY A 208 3.44 -20.28 -1.64
CA GLY A 208 2.72 -19.28 -0.85
C GLY A 208 3.66 -18.45 0.04
N LYS A 209 4.88 -18.18 -0.42
CA LYS A 209 5.94 -17.53 0.36
C LYS A 209 6.59 -16.38 -0.41
N PRO A 210 7.18 -15.38 0.27
CA PRO A 210 7.97 -14.38 -0.42
C PRO A 210 9.20 -14.99 -1.12
N GLY A 211 9.45 -14.54 -2.35
CA GLY A 211 10.59 -14.95 -3.16
C GLY A 211 11.86 -14.25 -2.69
N SER A 212 12.46 -14.75 -1.62
CA SER A 212 13.67 -14.17 -0.99
C SER A 212 14.97 -14.56 -1.70
N ASN A 213 15.97 -13.67 -1.60
CA ASN A 213 17.30 -13.85 -2.19
C ASN A 213 17.25 -14.09 -3.71
N ILE A 214 16.44 -13.29 -4.42
CA ILE A 214 16.38 -13.20 -5.88
C ILE A 214 17.09 -11.92 -6.31
N ASP A 215 18.08 -12.04 -7.19
CA ASP A 215 18.75 -10.86 -7.74
C ASP A 215 17.82 -10.12 -8.69
N VAL A 216 17.74 -8.81 -8.52
CA VAL A 216 16.89 -7.91 -9.31
C VAL A 216 17.75 -6.79 -9.86
N SER A 217 17.60 -6.47 -11.15
CA SER A 217 18.27 -5.34 -11.77
C SER A 217 17.31 -4.52 -12.60
N LEU A 218 17.50 -3.20 -12.58
CA LEU A 218 16.72 -2.23 -13.33
C LEU A 218 17.61 -1.59 -14.40
N HIS A 219 17.10 -1.57 -15.63
CA HIS A 219 17.77 -0.96 -16.77
C HIS A 219 16.87 0.09 -17.42
N PHE A 220 17.49 1.08 -18.07
CA PHE A 220 16.85 2.09 -18.90
C PHE A 220 17.30 1.94 -20.35
N LEU A 221 16.35 2.01 -21.29
CA LEU A 221 16.63 1.93 -22.72
C LEU A 221 17.17 3.28 -23.23
N THR A 222 18.40 3.31 -23.75
CA THR A 222 19.06 4.54 -24.18
C THR A 222 18.93 4.86 -25.68
N GLU A 223 18.56 3.89 -26.51
CA GLU A 223 18.37 4.09 -27.96
C GLU A 223 16.95 3.74 -28.42
N ASN A 224 16.41 4.59 -29.31
CA ASN A 224 14.98 4.68 -29.65
C ASN A 224 14.45 3.58 -30.59
N SER A 225 14.87 2.34 -30.39
CA SER A 225 14.09 1.20 -30.84
C SER A 225 14.33 0.02 -29.93
N ILE A 226 13.27 -0.46 -29.28
CA ILE A 226 13.16 -1.89 -29.08
C ILE A 226 12.99 -2.43 -30.50
N ALA A 227 14.10 -2.71 -31.20
CA ALA A 227 14.04 -3.44 -32.45
C ALA A 227 13.31 -4.77 -32.21
N GLU A 228 12.82 -5.46 -33.23
CA GLU A 228 12.21 -6.77 -33.01
C GLU A 228 13.21 -7.70 -32.29
N GLY A 229 13.02 -7.93 -30.98
CA GLY A 229 13.96 -8.61 -30.10
C GLY A 229 14.55 -7.73 -28.98
N ASP A 230 15.31 -8.35 -28.06
CA ASP A 230 15.97 -7.67 -26.93
C ASP A 230 17.26 -6.92 -27.33
N GLN A 231 17.29 -6.32 -28.51
CA GLN A 231 18.48 -5.69 -29.11
C GLN A 231 18.63 -4.19 -28.80
N GLY A 232 17.81 -3.65 -27.88
CA GLY A 232 17.97 -2.28 -27.41
C GLY A 232 19.24 -2.10 -26.58
N SER A 233 19.86 -0.92 -26.66
CA SER A 233 20.95 -0.55 -25.76
C SER A 233 20.39 -0.25 -24.37
N TRP A 234 20.67 -1.11 -23.40
CA TRP A 234 20.18 -1.03 -22.02
C TRP A 234 21.28 -0.56 -21.07
N THR A 235 21.06 0.55 -20.37
CA THR A 235 21.96 1.04 -19.32
C THR A 235 21.47 0.60 -17.94
N LEU A 236 22.35 0.03 -17.12
CA LEU A 236 22.03 -0.33 -15.73
C LEU A 236 21.75 0.93 -14.92
N VAL A 237 20.58 0.97 -14.29
CA VAL A 237 20.18 2.03 -13.36
C VAL A 237 20.51 1.66 -11.92
N GLY A 238 20.30 0.39 -11.56
CA GLY A 238 20.64 -0.15 -10.26
C GLY A 238 20.26 -1.61 -10.11
N ASN A 239 20.71 -2.25 -9.04
CA ASN A 239 20.40 -3.62 -8.71
C ASN A 239 20.28 -3.81 -7.20
N SER A 240 19.60 -4.87 -6.80
CA SER A 240 19.46 -5.29 -5.42
C SER A 240 19.09 -6.77 -5.36
N GLN A 241 18.95 -7.30 -4.15
CA GLN A 241 18.45 -8.64 -3.92
C GLN A 241 17.18 -8.56 -3.07
N THR A 242 16.22 -9.45 -3.31
CA THR A 242 14.99 -9.48 -2.52
C THR A 242 15.27 -9.93 -1.08
N ASP A 243 14.66 -9.24 -0.12
CA ASP A 243 14.75 -9.56 1.30
C ASP A 243 13.87 -10.77 1.68
N ASN A 244 13.76 -11.06 2.99
CA ASN A 244 12.94 -12.15 3.50
C ASN A 244 11.43 -11.95 3.27
N ASP A 245 11.00 -10.72 2.98
CA ASP A 245 9.63 -10.36 2.60
C ASP A 245 9.49 -10.30 1.07
N GLY A 246 10.48 -10.77 0.31
CA GLY A 246 10.46 -10.82 -1.15
C GLY A 246 10.64 -9.45 -1.82
N ARG A 247 10.97 -8.40 -1.06
CA ARG A 247 11.04 -7.02 -1.56
C ARG A 247 12.43 -6.67 -1.99
N SER A 248 12.56 -5.97 -3.11
CA SER A 248 13.87 -5.50 -3.55
C SER A 248 14.35 -4.35 -2.66
N GLY A 249 15.66 -4.25 -2.43
CA GLY A 249 16.27 -2.98 -2.05
C GLY A 249 16.10 -1.91 -3.14
N PRO A 250 16.50 -0.64 -2.89
CA PRO A 250 16.39 0.44 -3.87
C PRO A 250 17.07 0.10 -5.19
N LEU A 251 16.32 0.11 -6.29
CA LEU A 251 16.82 -0.16 -7.64
C LEU A 251 17.33 1.10 -8.36
N MET A 252 17.25 2.24 -7.69
CA MET A 252 17.80 3.52 -8.10
C MET A 252 17.88 4.46 -6.90
N GLN A 253 18.56 5.60 -7.09
CA GLN A 253 18.58 6.64 -6.07
C GLN A 253 17.16 7.17 -5.81
N PRO A 254 16.75 7.34 -4.54
CA PRO A 254 15.45 7.90 -4.23
C PRO A 254 15.28 9.29 -4.85
N SER A 255 14.13 9.50 -5.52
CA SER A 255 13.85 10.70 -6.30
C SER A 255 12.34 10.88 -6.42
N ASN A 256 11.88 12.13 -6.40
CA ASN A 256 10.48 12.48 -6.66
C ASN A 256 10.12 12.43 -8.16
N TYR A 257 11.11 12.22 -9.02
CA TYR A 257 10.95 12.21 -10.46
C TYR A 257 11.63 11.00 -11.10
N LEU A 258 10.90 10.37 -12.02
CA LEU A 258 11.36 9.30 -12.88
C LEU A 258 11.50 9.82 -14.31
N GLN A 259 12.63 9.54 -14.95
CA GLN A 259 12.86 9.92 -16.34
C GLN A 259 11.86 9.17 -17.24
N PRO A 260 11.11 9.86 -18.13
CA PRO A 260 10.29 9.21 -19.13
C PRO A 260 11.11 8.31 -20.05
N GLY A 261 10.54 7.17 -20.43
CA GLY A 261 11.20 6.21 -21.31
C GLY A 261 10.80 4.79 -21.00
N THR A 262 11.59 3.85 -21.49
CA THR A 262 11.34 2.43 -21.31
C THR A 262 12.36 1.85 -20.33
N TYR A 263 11.84 1.16 -19.33
CA TYR A 263 12.62 0.47 -18.31
C TYR A 263 12.44 -1.04 -18.44
N ARG A 264 13.43 -1.79 -17.95
CA ARG A 264 13.37 -3.24 -17.79
C ARG A 264 13.79 -3.64 -16.39
N ILE A 265 12.92 -4.37 -15.68
CA ILE A 265 13.31 -5.10 -14.47
C ILE A 265 13.60 -6.54 -14.86
N THR A 266 14.79 -7.03 -14.49
CA THR A 266 15.20 -8.41 -14.67
C THR A 266 15.26 -9.09 -13.32
N PHE A 267 14.49 -10.17 -13.16
CA PHE A 267 14.51 -11.02 -11.98
C PHE A 267 15.27 -12.31 -12.31
N ASN A 268 16.33 -12.62 -11.55
CA ASN A 268 17.12 -13.84 -11.73
C ASN A 268 16.42 -15.05 -11.06
N THR A 269 15.35 -15.51 -11.68
CA THR A 269 14.47 -16.55 -11.13
C THR A 269 15.08 -17.95 -11.16
N GLY A 270 16.01 -18.22 -12.08
CA GLY A 270 16.57 -19.55 -12.29
C GLY A 270 17.25 -20.14 -11.04
N ALA A 271 18.16 -19.37 -10.43
CA ALA A 271 18.87 -19.81 -9.23
C ALA A 271 17.92 -20.05 -8.04
N TYR A 272 16.91 -19.19 -7.88
CA TYR A 272 15.88 -19.31 -6.85
C TYR A 272 15.03 -20.57 -7.04
N LEU A 273 14.51 -20.78 -8.26
CA LEU A 273 13.68 -21.95 -8.58
C LEU A 273 14.47 -23.25 -8.48
N ALA A 274 15.74 -23.26 -8.90
CA ALA A 274 16.61 -24.42 -8.73
C ALA A 274 16.78 -24.79 -7.25
N ARG A 275 17.01 -23.80 -6.39
CA ARG A 275 17.23 -23.96 -4.95
C ARG A 275 15.98 -24.45 -4.21
N LEU A 276 14.81 -23.87 -4.48
CA LEU A 276 13.59 -24.12 -3.69
C LEU A 276 12.60 -25.08 -4.33
N HIS A 277 12.66 -25.29 -5.65
CA HIS A 277 11.77 -26.19 -6.39
C HIS A 277 12.49 -27.36 -7.06
N GLY A 278 13.80 -27.55 -6.85
CA GLY A 278 14.53 -28.76 -7.28
C GLY A 278 14.75 -28.85 -8.78
N ASN A 279 15.44 -27.85 -9.35
CA ASN A 279 15.74 -27.71 -10.79
C ASN A 279 14.54 -27.82 -11.75
N SER A 280 13.32 -27.66 -11.23
CA SER A 280 12.06 -27.62 -11.99
C SER A 280 11.73 -26.23 -12.56
N GLY A 281 12.62 -25.25 -12.38
CA GLY A 281 12.42 -23.90 -12.88
C GLY A 281 12.52 -23.83 -14.40
N PHE A 282 11.44 -23.40 -15.05
CA PHE A 282 11.38 -23.22 -16.50
C PHE A 282 12.01 -21.90 -16.96
N TYR A 283 11.89 -20.85 -16.14
CA TYR A 283 12.36 -19.51 -16.48
C TYR A 283 13.72 -19.22 -15.82
N PRO A 284 14.81 -19.10 -16.61
CA PRO A 284 16.11 -18.70 -16.06
C PRO A 284 16.10 -17.25 -15.55
N CYS A 285 15.30 -16.39 -16.18
CA CYS A 285 15.00 -15.06 -15.69
C CYS A 285 13.58 -14.64 -16.14
N ALA A 286 13.03 -13.64 -15.46
CA ALA A 286 11.84 -12.92 -15.91
C ALA A 286 12.23 -11.47 -16.23
N ASN A 287 12.03 -11.07 -17.49
CA ASN A 287 12.27 -9.70 -17.95
C ASN A 287 10.93 -8.98 -18.08
N VAL A 288 10.73 -7.93 -17.29
CA VAL A 288 9.53 -7.08 -17.33
C VAL A 288 9.89 -5.73 -17.91
N VAL A 289 9.46 -5.48 -19.14
CA VAL A 289 9.68 -4.22 -19.85
C VAL A 289 8.43 -3.35 -19.75
N PHE A 290 8.58 -2.09 -19.34
CA PHE A 290 7.46 -1.15 -19.18
C PHE A 290 7.86 0.28 -19.53
N LYS A 291 6.85 1.09 -19.86
CA LYS A 291 7.02 2.48 -20.31
C LYS A 291 6.52 3.46 -19.26
N VAL A 292 7.32 4.49 -19.01
CA VAL A 292 6.98 5.66 -18.20
C VAL A 292 6.70 6.81 -19.15
N ARG A 293 5.47 7.33 -19.13
CA ARG A 293 5.09 8.48 -19.98
C ARG A 293 5.50 9.80 -19.33
N PRO A 294 5.67 10.89 -20.11
CA PRO A 294 5.94 12.22 -19.57
C PRO A 294 4.95 12.71 -18.51
N SER A 295 3.69 12.27 -18.58
CA SER A 295 2.66 12.61 -17.59
C SER A 295 2.82 11.87 -16.25
N GLN A 296 3.70 10.87 -16.17
CA GLN A 296 3.80 9.94 -15.05
C GLN A 296 5.11 10.09 -14.27
N CYS A 297 5.90 11.14 -14.54
CA CYS A 297 7.23 11.32 -13.94
C CYS A 297 7.20 11.39 -12.42
N ALA A 298 6.10 11.85 -11.82
CA ALA A 298 5.92 11.96 -10.37
C ALA A 298 5.16 10.77 -9.76
N GLU A 299 4.70 9.83 -10.59
CA GLU A 299 4.00 8.64 -10.12
C GLU A 299 4.98 7.60 -9.58
N HIS A 300 4.51 6.80 -8.62
CA HIS A 300 5.22 5.62 -8.14
C HIS A 300 4.83 4.42 -9.00
N PHE A 301 5.82 3.58 -9.34
CA PHE A 301 5.64 2.38 -10.14
C PHE A 301 5.98 1.16 -9.29
N HIS A 302 4.95 0.48 -8.78
CA HIS A 302 5.11 -0.82 -8.14
C HIS A 302 4.93 -1.94 -9.18
N ILE A 303 5.99 -2.71 -9.47
CA ILE A 303 5.98 -3.75 -10.52
C ILE A 303 6.36 -5.10 -9.91
N PRO A 304 5.41 -5.84 -9.27
CA PRO A 304 5.72 -7.09 -8.60
C PRO A 304 5.77 -8.28 -9.55
N LEU A 305 6.46 -9.35 -9.12
CA LEU A 305 6.50 -10.63 -9.81
C LEU A 305 5.80 -11.70 -8.97
N LEU A 306 4.77 -12.31 -9.54
CA LEU A 306 4.19 -13.55 -9.02
C LEU A 306 4.85 -14.70 -9.76
N LEU A 307 5.57 -15.56 -9.03
CA LEU A 307 6.45 -16.58 -9.59
C LEU A 307 5.97 -17.99 -9.20
N ALA A 308 5.95 -18.88 -10.19
CA ALA A 308 5.85 -20.32 -10.02
C ALA A 308 6.88 -21.01 -10.93
N PRO A 309 7.19 -22.30 -10.75
CA PRO A 309 8.22 -22.97 -11.55
C PRO A 309 7.99 -22.89 -13.07
N TYR A 310 6.72 -22.90 -13.51
CA TYR A 310 6.32 -22.91 -14.92
C TYR A 310 5.42 -21.73 -15.33
N SER A 311 5.28 -20.72 -14.47
CA SER A 311 4.60 -19.49 -14.86
C SER A 311 5.11 -18.29 -14.07
N TYR A 312 5.00 -17.10 -14.65
CA TYR A 312 5.05 -15.87 -13.88
C TYR A 312 4.03 -14.87 -14.42
N SER A 313 3.60 -13.95 -13.56
CA SER A 313 2.76 -12.82 -13.95
C SER A 313 3.21 -11.56 -13.23
N THR A 314 3.00 -10.41 -13.88
CA THR A 314 3.32 -9.09 -13.36
C THR A 314 2.17 -8.14 -13.68
N TYR A 315 2.11 -7.01 -12.99
CA TYR A 315 1.14 -5.95 -13.25
C TYR A 315 1.70 -4.61 -12.80
N ARG A 316 0.97 -3.52 -13.05
CA ARG A 316 1.29 -2.19 -12.52
C ARG A 316 0.47 -1.95 -11.24
N GLY A 317 1.11 -2.00 -10.09
CA GLY A 317 0.55 -1.56 -8.82
C GLY A 317 0.62 -0.04 -8.66
N SER A 318 -0.19 0.48 -7.72
CA SER A 318 -0.28 1.90 -7.35
C SER A 318 0.48 2.20 -6.07
#